data_AF-A0A6J5FCG2-F1
#
_entry.id   AF-A0A6J5FCG2-F1
#
_cell.length_a   1.000
_cell.length_b   1.000
_cell.length_c   1.000
_cell.angle_alpha   90.00
_cell.angle_beta   90.00
_cell.angle_gamma   90.00
#
_symmetry.space_group_name_H-M   'P 1'
#
loop_
_entity.id
_entity.type
_entity.pdbx_description
1 polymer ?
#
loop_
_entity_poly.entity_id
_entity_poly.type
_entity_poly.pdbx_seq_one_letter_code
_entity_poly.pdbx_strand_id
1 'polypeptide(L)'
;MHQSLAEQAATLPDTRLIYVADREGDIAALMRRALELGHPADWLIRSQHNRSPGAQARLWEAVEASEVLGEITFILPRHAGQKAREVRQELRAQRVRLPGRQELAITCLVAQESGTPAGVKPVV
;
A
#
# COMPACT_ATOMS: atom_id res chain seq x y z
N MET A 1 -19.11 -5.13 -8.16
CA MET A 1 -18.45 -5.33 -6.85
C MET A 1 -18.23 -4.05 -6.05
N HIS A 2 -17.73 -2.92 -6.59
CA HIS A 2 -17.43 -1.72 -5.75
C HIS A 2 -18.59 -0.74 -5.51
N GLN A 3 -19.57 -0.66 -6.43
CA GLN A 3 -20.83 0.06 -6.15
C GLN A 3 -21.45 -0.45 -4.84
N SER A 4 -21.38 -1.77 -4.62
CA SER A 4 -21.84 -2.43 -3.41
C SER A 4 -21.14 -1.97 -2.13
N LEU A 5 -19.85 -1.64 -2.13
CA LEU A 5 -19.13 -1.25 -0.89
C LEU A 5 -19.46 0.18 -0.47
N ALA A 6 -19.55 1.11 -1.43
CA ALA A 6 -19.98 2.48 -1.15
C ALA A 6 -21.45 2.52 -0.70
N GLU A 7 -22.31 1.73 -1.36
CA GLU A 7 -23.72 1.56 -0.99
C GLU A 7 -23.87 0.93 0.41
N GLN A 8 -23.07 -0.10 0.73
CA GLN A 8 -23.05 -0.72 2.05
C GLN A 8 -22.58 0.23 3.15
N ALA A 9 -21.54 1.03 2.90
CA ALA A 9 -21.06 2.02 3.86
C ALA A 9 -22.16 3.02 4.24
N ALA A 10 -22.96 3.46 3.27
CA ALA A 10 -24.09 4.37 3.52
C ALA A 10 -25.16 3.73 4.43
N THR A 11 -25.28 2.40 4.44
CA THR A 11 -26.21 1.67 5.32
C THR A 11 -25.64 1.34 6.70
N LEU A 12 -24.34 1.59 6.93
CA LEU A 12 -23.63 1.22 8.15
C LEU A 12 -22.85 2.43 8.72
N PRO A 13 -23.53 3.51 9.15
CA PRO A 13 -22.89 4.77 9.54
C PRO A 13 -21.92 4.64 10.73
N ASP A 14 -22.15 3.66 11.61
CA ASP A 14 -21.31 3.40 12.79
C ASP A 14 -20.21 2.36 12.53
N THR A 15 -20.06 1.88 11.29
CA THR A 15 -19.06 0.87 10.92
C THR A 15 -18.06 1.42 9.93
N ARG A 16 -16.77 1.34 10.27
CA ARG A 16 -15.69 1.66 9.32
C ARG A 16 -15.43 0.47 8.39
N LEU A 17 -15.80 0.63 7.12
CA LEU A 17 -15.46 -0.34 6.09
C LEU A 17 -14.06 -0.06 5.53
N ILE A 18 -13.21 -1.10 5.48
CA ILE A 18 -11.87 -1.03 4.91
C ILE A 18 -11.75 -2.08 3.80
N TYR A 19 -11.56 -1.63 2.56
CA TYR A 19 -11.31 -2.51 1.43
C TYR A 19 -9.83 -2.93 1.41
N VAL A 20 -9.57 -4.22 1.63
CA VAL A 20 -8.22 -4.79 1.59
C VAL A 20 -8.05 -5.62 0.33
N ALA A 21 -7.03 -5.30 -0.48
CA ALA A 21 -6.76 -6.04 -1.72
C ALA A 21 -5.26 -6.19 -2.00
N ASP A 22 -4.93 -7.22 -2.76
CA ASP A 22 -3.57 -7.45 -3.23
C ASP A 22 -3.25 -6.61 -4.49
N ARG A 23 -2.23 -7.02 -5.24
CA ARG A 23 -1.76 -6.32 -6.44
C ARG A 23 -2.82 -6.18 -7.52
N GLU A 24 -3.74 -7.14 -7.63
CA GLU A 24 -4.82 -7.07 -8.63
C GLU A 24 -5.83 -5.97 -8.31
N GLY A 25 -5.93 -5.59 -7.03
CA GLY A 25 -6.75 -4.48 -6.58
C GLY A 25 -6.16 -3.10 -6.86
N ASP A 26 -4.95 -2.99 -7.41
CA ASP A 26 -4.23 -1.73 -7.63
C ASP A 26 -4.76 -0.92 -8.84
N ILE A 27 -6.07 -0.65 -8.83
CA ILE A 27 -6.80 -0.05 -9.93
C ILE A 27 -7.06 1.43 -9.62
N ALA A 28 -6.36 2.33 -10.30
CA ALA A 28 -6.45 3.78 -10.07
C ALA A 28 -7.86 4.34 -10.27
N ALA A 29 -8.64 3.76 -11.19
CA ALA A 29 -10.03 4.15 -11.42
C ALA A 29 -10.92 3.93 -10.19
N LEU A 30 -10.65 2.89 -9.39
CA LEU A 30 -11.39 2.61 -8.16
C LEU A 30 -11.09 3.64 -7.07
N MET A 31 -9.82 3.98 -6.87
CA MET A 31 -9.40 4.99 -5.91
C MET A 31 -10.00 6.36 -6.24
N ARG A 32 -10.01 6.72 -7.54
CA ARG A 32 -10.65 7.96 -8.01
C ARG A 32 -12.16 7.95 -7.79
N ARG A 33 -12.83 6.83 -8.07
CA ARG A 33 -14.26 6.70 -7.81
C ARG A 33 -14.60 6.84 -6.33
N ALA A 34 -13.78 6.28 -5.44
CA ALA A 34 -13.93 6.46 -4.00
C ALA A 34 -13.80 7.94 -3.60
N LEU A 35 -12.83 8.67 -4.16
CA LEU A 35 -12.67 10.11 -3.94
C LEU A 35 -13.89 10.91 -4.42
N GLU A 36 -14.41 10.64 -5.62
CA GLU A 36 -15.62 11.29 -6.17
C GLU A 36 -16.86 11.09 -5.29
N LEU A 37 -16.95 9.94 -4.62
CA LEU A 37 -18.03 9.58 -3.72
C LEU A 37 -17.81 10.07 -2.28
N GLY A 38 -16.75 10.82 -2.00
CA GLY A 38 -16.45 11.36 -0.67
C GLY A 38 -15.82 10.35 0.29
N HIS A 39 -15.09 9.36 -0.22
CA HIS A 39 -14.45 8.28 0.54
C HIS A 39 -15.41 7.52 1.46
N PRO A 40 -16.44 6.86 0.90
CA PRO A 40 -17.41 6.12 1.70
C PRO A 40 -16.79 4.92 2.44
N ALA A 41 -15.63 4.43 1.99
CA ALA A 41 -14.85 3.39 2.66
C ALA A 41 -13.35 3.70 2.56
N ASP A 42 -12.59 3.27 3.56
CA ASP A 42 -11.13 3.27 3.55
C ASP A 42 -10.60 2.10 2.71
N TRP A 43 -9.30 2.12 2.37
CA TRP A 43 -8.70 1.09 1.53
C TRP A 43 -7.22 0.87 1.87
N LEU A 44 -6.80 -0.39 1.83
CA LEU A 44 -5.43 -0.85 1.97
C LEU A 44 -5.12 -1.80 0.81
N ILE A 45 -4.32 -1.32 -0.14
CA ILE A 45 -4.08 -2.04 -1.40
C ILE A 45 -2.58 -2.24 -1.57
N ARG A 46 -2.17 -3.49 -1.87
CA ARG A 46 -0.77 -3.76 -2.21
C ARG A 46 -0.46 -3.19 -3.59
N SER A 47 0.39 -2.16 -3.64
CA SER A 47 0.74 -1.50 -4.90
C SER A 47 1.43 -2.47 -5.88
N GLN A 48 1.01 -2.40 -7.15
CA GLN A 48 1.65 -3.01 -8.31
C GLN A 48 2.37 -1.95 -9.17
N HIS A 49 1.85 -0.72 -9.19
CA HIS A 49 2.30 0.32 -10.10
C HIS A 49 3.13 1.41 -9.40
N ASN A 50 4.34 1.65 -9.92
CA ASN A 50 5.16 2.79 -9.53
C ASN A 50 4.65 4.07 -10.23
N ARG A 51 3.60 4.67 -9.68
CA ARG A 51 2.93 5.84 -10.26
C ARG A 51 3.80 7.09 -10.15
N SER A 52 3.66 8.01 -11.10
CA SER A 52 4.30 9.33 -11.00
C SER A 52 3.35 10.33 -10.33
N PRO A 53 3.77 11.06 -9.28
CA PRO A 53 3.02 12.18 -8.72
C PRO A 53 3.01 13.44 -9.61
N GLY A 54 3.67 13.42 -10.78
CA GLY A 54 3.82 14.58 -11.65
C GLY A 54 5.29 14.88 -11.89
N ALA A 55 5.76 16.05 -11.44
CA ALA A 55 7.16 16.48 -11.57
C ALA A 55 8.09 15.94 -10.48
N GLN A 56 7.56 15.16 -9.53
CA GLN A 56 8.29 14.57 -8.42
C GLN A 56 8.88 13.19 -8.80
N ALA A 57 9.78 12.70 -7.93
CA ALA A 57 10.21 11.31 -7.98
C ALA A 57 9.01 10.36 -8.00
N ARG A 58 9.18 9.22 -8.67
CA ARG A 58 8.18 8.16 -8.71
C ARG A 58 7.88 7.66 -7.28
N LEU A 59 6.70 7.08 -7.12
CA LEU A 59 6.09 6.78 -5.83
C LEU A 59 6.97 5.91 -4.92
N TRP A 60 7.66 4.91 -5.47
CA TRP A 60 8.58 4.07 -4.69
C TRP A 60 9.80 4.86 -4.22
N GLU A 61 10.46 5.57 -5.14
CA GLU A 61 11.66 6.37 -4.86
C GLU A 61 11.40 7.45 -3.82
N ALA A 62 10.21 8.08 -3.87
CA ALA A 62 9.82 9.10 -2.91
C ALA A 62 9.68 8.53 -1.48
N VAL A 63 9.04 7.35 -1.36
CA VAL A 63 8.83 6.69 -0.06
C VAL A 63 10.13 6.09 0.48
N GLU A 64 10.96 5.50 -0.38
CA GLU A 64 12.27 4.95 0.00
C GLU A 64 13.21 6.03 0.54
N ALA A 65 13.13 7.26 0.01
CA ALA A 65 13.88 8.41 0.51
C ALA A 65 13.36 8.98 1.85
N SER A 66 12.18 8.54 2.31
CA SER A 66 11.60 9.01 3.57
C SER A 66 12.25 8.34 4.79
N GLU A 67 12.17 8.97 5.96
CA GLU A 67 12.72 8.42 7.20
C GLU A 67 12.08 7.07 7.58
N VAL A 68 12.87 6.20 8.23
CA VAL A 68 12.36 4.96 8.82
C VAL A 68 11.45 5.32 9.99
N LEU A 69 10.18 4.93 9.90
CA LEU A 69 9.19 5.15 10.96
C LEU A 69 9.30 4.13 12.08
N GLY A 70 9.87 2.97 11.79
CA GLY A 70 10.02 1.88 12.74
C GLY A 70 10.32 0.58 12.02
N GLU A 71 10.31 -0.50 12.79
CA GLU A 71 10.69 -1.81 12.30
C GLU A 71 9.73 -2.88 12.81
N ILE A 72 9.61 -3.94 12.03
CA ILE A 72 8.87 -5.13 12.41
C ILE A 72 9.75 -6.37 12.22
N THR A 73 9.60 -7.34 13.11
CA THR A 73 10.31 -8.60 13.06
C THR A 73 9.33 -9.76 13.07
N PHE A 74 9.52 -10.72 12.17
CA PHE A 74 8.70 -11.94 12.11
C PHE A 74 9.50 -13.12 11.59
N ILE A 75 9.01 -14.33 11.87
CA ILE A 75 9.58 -15.56 11.33
C ILE A 75 8.94 -15.85 9.97
N LEU A 76 9.74 -15.83 8.92
CA LEU A 76 9.33 -16.33 7.61
C LEU A 76 9.43 -17.86 7.62
N PRO A 77 8.31 -18.60 7.47
CA PRO A 77 8.33 -20.04 7.54
C PRO A 77 9.10 -20.66 6.37
N ARG A 78 9.55 -21.90 6.56
CA ARG A 78 10.23 -22.68 5.52
C ARG A 78 9.33 -22.83 4.29
N HIS A 79 9.90 -22.63 3.11
CA HIS A 79 9.28 -22.99 1.83
C HIS A 79 10.33 -23.60 0.88
N ALA A 80 9.91 -24.05 -0.31
CA ALA A 80 10.81 -24.71 -1.26
C ALA A 80 12.02 -23.81 -1.58
N GLY A 81 13.23 -24.27 -1.23
CA GLY A 81 14.48 -23.54 -1.47
C GLY A 81 14.89 -22.54 -0.36
N GLN A 82 14.10 -22.34 0.69
CA GLN A 82 14.44 -21.41 1.78
C GLN A 82 14.15 -22.00 3.17
N LYS A 83 15.17 -21.99 4.05
CA LYS A 83 15.00 -22.35 5.47
C LYS A 83 14.17 -21.28 6.18
N ALA A 84 13.44 -21.70 7.21
CA ALA A 84 12.80 -20.74 8.11
C ALA A 84 13.85 -19.77 8.66
N ARG A 85 13.51 -18.49 8.73
CA ARG A 85 14.43 -17.45 9.17
C ARG A 85 13.66 -16.27 9.76
N GLU A 86 14.32 -15.54 10.64
CA GLU A 86 13.83 -14.25 11.09
C GLU A 86 14.03 -13.20 9.98
N VAL A 87 13.03 -12.34 9.80
CA VAL A 87 13.01 -11.24 8.86
C VAL A 87 12.75 -9.97 9.65
N ARG A 88 13.61 -8.96 9.48
CA ARG A 88 13.44 -7.61 10.02
C ARG A 88 13.15 -6.65 8.87
N GLN A 89 11.99 -6.01 8.89
CA GLN A 89 11.64 -5.00 7.88
C GLN A 89 11.66 -3.61 8.48
N GLU A 90 12.24 -2.66 7.75
CA GLU A 90 12.07 -1.24 7.99
C GLU A 90 10.76 -0.77 7.34
N LEU A 91 10.00 0.04 8.06
CA LEU A 91 8.79 0.67 7.59
C LEU A 91 9.05 2.13 7.26
N ARG A 92 8.70 2.54 6.05
CA ARG A 92 8.74 3.94 5.60
C ARG A 92 7.36 4.30 5.07
N ALA A 93 6.93 5.54 5.29
CA ALA A 93 5.70 6.01 4.68
C ALA A 93 5.79 7.46 4.25
N GLN A 94 5.07 7.79 3.18
CA GLN A 94 4.98 9.15 2.68
C GLN A 94 3.57 9.44 2.16
N ARG A 95 3.08 10.64 2.46
CA ARG A 95 1.86 11.17 1.85
C ARG A 95 2.22 11.74 0.47
N VAL A 96 1.62 11.21 -0.59
CA VAL A 96 1.82 11.67 -1.97
C VAL A 96 0.49 12.10 -2.59
N ARG A 97 0.58 13.00 -3.57
CA ARG A 97 -0.57 13.51 -4.33
C ARG A 97 -0.45 13.03 -5.76
N LEU A 98 -1.43 12.28 -6.23
CA LEU A 98 -1.48 11.78 -7.60
C LEU A 98 -2.31 12.72 -8.48
N PRO A 99 -1.82 13.08 -9.67
CA PRO A 99 -2.53 13.98 -10.57
C PRO A 99 -3.76 13.29 -11.19
N GLY A 100 -4.76 14.10 -11.53
CA GLY A 100 -6.02 13.66 -12.11
C GLY A 100 -7.01 14.83 -12.23
N ARG A 101 -8.26 14.54 -12.63
CA ARG A 101 -9.34 15.53 -12.65
C ARG A 101 -9.56 16.15 -11.26
N GLN A 102 -9.48 15.31 -10.24
CA GLN A 102 -9.36 15.70 -8.85
C GLN A 102 -8.07 15.07 -8.31
N GLU A 103 -7.30 15.85 -7.56
CA GLU A 103 -6.05 15.36 -6.98
C GLU A 103 -6.36 14.29 -5.92
N LEU A 104 -5.71 13.13 -6.05
CA LEU A 104 -5.88 12.02 -5.14
C LEU A 104 -4.70 11.99 -4.17
N ALA A 105 -4.95 12.38 -2.92
CA ALA A 105 -3.95 12.28 -1.85
C ALA A 105 -3.99 10.88 -1.21
N ILE A 106 -2.85 10.18 -1.23
CA ILE A 106 -2.71 8.80 -0.75
C ILE A 106 -1.51 8.70 0.19
N THR A 107 -1.53 7.71 1.07
CA THR A 107 -0.37 7.39 1.92
C THR A 107 0.24 6.11 1.37
N CYS A 108 1.50 6.18 0.99
CA CYS A 108 2.25 5.04 0.49
C CYS A 108 3.13 4.53 1.63
N LEU A 109 3.12 3.23 1.84
CA LEU A 109 3.92 2.55 2.86
C LEU A 109 4.78 1.49 2.16
N VAL A 110 6.08 1.50 2.47
CA VAL A 110 7.03 0.49 2.04
C VAL A 110 7.50 -0.26 3.28
N ALA A 111 7.42 -1.59 3.22
CA ALA A 111 8.01 -2.50 4.18
C ALA A 111 9.12 -3.26 3.46
N GLN A 112 10.37 -3.02 3.82
CA GLN A 112 11.50 -3.62 3.12
C GLN A 112 12.41 -4.33 4.11
N GLU A 113 12.79 -5.56 3.77
CA GLU A 113 13.72 -6.34 4.58
C GLU A 113 15.10 -5.68 4.67
N SER A 114 15.51 -5.39 5.90
CA SER A 114 16.86 -4.97 6.26
C SER A 114 17.76 -6.18 6.50
N GLY A 115 19.03 -6.11 6.07
CA GLY A 115 20.01 -7.17 6.36
C GLY A 115 19.71 -8.52 5.69
N THR A 116 19.09 -8.52 4.50
CA THR A 116 18.77 -9.75 3.77
C THR A 116 20.02 -10.62 3.56
N PRO A 117 19.98 -11.94 3.87
CA PRO A 117 21.12 -12.82 3.64
C PRO A 117 21.56 -12.86 2.17
N ALA A 118 22.86 -13.04 1.94
CA ALA A 118 23.41 -13.14 0.60
C ALA A 118 22.75 -14.27 -0.20
N GLY A 119 22.37 -13.99 -1.46
CA GLY A 119 21.72 -14.95 -2.36
C GLY A 119 20.23 -15.20 -2.06
N VAL A 120 19.64 -14.49 -1.08
CA VAL A 120 18.22 -14.56 -0.77
C VAL A 120 17.48 -13.35 -1.34
N LYS A 121 16.30 -13.56 -1.93
CA LYS A 121 15.43 -12.47 -2.35
C LYS A 121 14.83 -11.79 -1.11
N PRO A 122 14.91 -10.44 -0.99
CA PRO A 122 14.35 -9.71 0.14
C PRO A 122 12.82 -9.82 0.17
N VAL A 123 12.24 -9.76 1.37
CA VAL A 123 10.80 -9.61 1.56
C VAL A 123 10.40 -8.14 1.38
N VAL A 124 9.44 -7.92 0.48
CA VAL A 124 8.85 -6.61 0.10
C VAL A 124 7.34 -6.70 -0.16
#